data_AF-A0A4D4JK58-F1
#
_entry.id   AF-A0A4D4JK58-F1
#
_cell.length_a   1.000
_cell.length_b   1.000
_cell.length_c   1.000
_cell.angle_alpha   90.00
_cell.angle_beta   90.00
_cell.angle_gamma   90.00
#
_symmetry.space_group_name_H-M   'P 1'
#
loop_
_entity.id
_entity.type
_entity.pdbx_description
1 polymer ?
#
loop_
_entity_poly.entity_id
_entity_poly.type
_entity_poly.pdbx_seq_one_letter_code
_entity_poly.pdbx_strand_id
1 'polypeptide(L)'
;MLAACGGGDDDNNGSTPPPAVGVFTVGGAVAGLGAGKTVTLQNLGTDDLTVSTNGNFVFNTRMDRGVAYAVTVKAQPAGQRCTVAQGTGTATADVSNVQVRCENLAAATFTVGGTVTGLTGSGLVLQNNGRDDLGVAANGGFSFATALAGGAAYAVTVKTLPSGQGCTVANGTGTVGSAHVTTVEVRCATAAAALPEGDWKQEQCSPSGPGRWTRLLWRINRQNDTRATVTLGGVTYADASCSGAGTVTAAQPGAGGSFTFDRAEATASAAAFWGSWAQVTGLTSRTVWARKGPYLCLLGDSTPTVFPTVASVESYMNTLIPNKICYTQN
;
A
#
# COMPACT_ATOMS: atom_id res chain seq x y z
N MET A 1 38.60 -49.17 84.16
CA MET A 1 37.85 -48.34 83.20
C MET A 1 38.31 -46.90 83.45
N LEU A 2 39.09 -46.18 82.64
CA LEU A 2 39.57 -46.16 81.25
C LEU A 2 41.07 -45.75 81.33
N ALA A 3 42.05 -46.43 80.74
CA ALA A 3 42.59 -46.25 79.37
C ALA A 3 42.67 -44.76 78.94
N ALA A 4 43.85 -44.12 79.00
CA ALA A 4 44.84 -43.98 77.89
C ALA A 4 44.36 -42.94 76.84
N CYS A 5 45.08 -41.99 76.23
CA CYS A 5 46.47 -41.50 76.08
C CYS A 5 46.31 -39.99 75.68
N GLY A 6 47.23 -39.04 75.76
CA GLY A 6 48.64 -39.00 75.35
C GLY A 6 48.83 -37.99 74.19
N GLY A 7 49.82 -37.10 74.32
CA GLY A 7 50.42 -36.25 73.26
C GLY A 7 49.55 -35.08 72.75
N GLY A 8 50.04 -33.89 72.46
CA GLY A 8 51.40 -33.45 72.14
C GLY A 8 51.37 -32.71 70.80
N ASP A 9 51.95 -31.50 70.82
CA ASP A 9 52.48 -30.71 69.70
C ASP A 9 51.57 -29.75 68.92
N ASP A 10 51.93 -28.47 69.07
CA ASP A 10 52.10 -27.44 68.04
C ASP A 10 51.18 -27.48 66.81
N ASP A 11 50.23 -26.55 66.76
CA ASP A 11 49.79 -26.01 65.47
C ASP A 11 49.51 -24.51 65.58
N ASN A 12 50.49 -23.77 65.05
CA ASN A 12 50.35 -22.55 64.28
C ASN A 12 49.03 -21.81 64.47
N ASN A 13 49.14 -20.61 65.06
CA ASN A 13 48.23 -19.50 64.86
C ASN A 13 48.19 -19.13 63.36
N GLY A 14 47.56 -19.98 62.56
CA GLY A 14 47.09 -19.72 61.22
C GLY A 14 45.85 -18.86 61.37
N SER A 15 46.06 -17.59 61.72
CA SER A 15 45.12 -16.55 61.38
C SER A 15 44.85 -16.71 59.89
N THR A 16 43.72 -17.29 59.52
CA THR A 16 43.22 -17.20 58.16
C THR A 16 43.23 -15.72 57.82
N PRO A 17 43.98 -15.30 56.77
CA PRO A 17 43.97 -13.91 56.36
C PRO A 17 42.51 -13.45 56.23
N PRO A 18 42.16 -12.25 56.71
CA PRO A 18 40.85 -11.67 56.42
C PRO A 18 40.58 -11.82 54.91
N PRO A 19 39.34 -12.14 54.47
CA PRO A 19 39.03 -12.24 53.05
C PRO A 19 39.63 -11.04 52.33
N ALA A 20 40.57 -11.31 51.43
CA ALA A 20 41.31 -10.28 50.74
C ALA A 20 40.28 -9.48 49.93
N VAL A 21 40.04 -8.24 50.36
CA VAL A 21 39.16 -7.27 49.70
C VAL A 21 39.34 -7.37 48.19
N GLY A 22 38.26 -7.68 47.45
CA GLY A 22 38.24 -7.89 46.00
C GLY A 22 39.36 -7.15 45.27
N VAL A 23 40.33 -7.92 44.78
CA VAL A 23 41.61 -7.37 44.30
C VAL A 23 41.56 -7.16 42.79
N PHE A 24 40.85 -8.03 42.07
CA PHE A 24 40.86 -8.07 40.61
C PHE A 24 39.57 -7.55 40.02
N THR A 25 39.70 -6.80 38.93
CA THR A 25 38.59 -6.32 38.11
C THR A 25 38.24 -7.34 37.04
N VAL A 26 36.96 -7.36 36.64
CA VAL A 26 36.49 -8.11 35.47
C VAL A 26 35.94 -7.12 34.46
N GLY A 27 36.43 -7.20 33.23
CA GLY A 27 36.12 -6.25 32.18
C GLY A 27 36.50 -6.78 30.81
N GLY A 28 36.27 -5.93 29.81
CA GLY A 28 36.36 -6.33 28.42
C GLY A 28 36.06 -5.19 27.47
N ALA A 29 35.72 -5.54 26.24
CA ALA A 29 35.29 -4.58 25.23
C ALA A 29 33.96 -5.00 24.58
N VAL A 30 33.08 -4.03 24.38
CA VAL A 30 31.87 -4.16 23.54
C VAL A 30 32.17 -3.58 22.16
N ALA A 31 31.87 -4.34 21.12
CA ALA A 31 31.95 -3.91 19.73
C ALA A 31 30.65 -4.23 18.98
N GLY A 32 30.28 -3.37 18.02
CA GLY A 32 29.11 -3.55 17.15
C GLY A 32 27.77 -3.15 17.78
N LEU A 33 27.76 -2.55 18.98
CA LEU A 33 26.54 -2.00 19.59
C LEU A 33 26.06 -0.79 18.77
N GLY A 34 24.79 -0.81 18.35
CA GLY A 34 24.19 0.24 17.54
C GLY A 34 24.03 1.55 18.32
N ALA A 35 24.09 2.69 17.62
CA ALA A 35 23.93 4.00 18.23
C ALA A 35 22.60 4.12 18.99
N GLY A 36 22.64 4.64 20.22
CA GLY A 36 21.47 4.82 21.08
C GLY A 36 20.89 3.52 21.68
N LYS A 37 21.55 2.37 21.48
CA LYS A 37 21.14 1.08 22.06
C LYS A 37 21.95 0.78 23.32
N THR A 38 21.39 -0.07 24.18
CA THR A 38 22.04 -0.53 25.41
C THR A 38 22.04 -2.05 25.47
N VAL A 39 23.11 -2.63 26.01
CA VAL A 39 23.21 -4.05 26.37
C VAL A 39 23.44 -4.15 27.87
N THR A 40 22.76 -5.08 28.53
CA THR A 40 23.02 -5.37 29.96
C THR A 40 23.79 -6.67 30.06
N LEU A 41 25.03 -6.57 30.54
CA LEU A 41 25.88 -7.70 30.88
C LEU A 41 25.63 -8.07 32.34
N GLN A 42 25.77 -9.35 32.67
CA GLN A 42 25.65 -9.84 34.02
C GLN A 42 26.81 -10.77 34.32
N ASN A 43 27.49 -10.52 35.43
CA ASN A 43 28.52 -11.37 35.98
C ASN A 43 27.98 -12.11 37.22
N LEU A 44 28.29 -13.40 37.35
CA LEU A 44 27.91 -14.23 38.50
C LEU A 44 26.41 -14.20 38.87
N GLY A 45 25.54 -13.97 37.88
CA GLY A 45 24.09 -13.97 38.07
C GLY A 45 23.53 -12.78 38.86
N THR A 46 24.37 -11.87 39.38
CA THR A 46 23.95 -10.82 40.34
C THR A 46 24.57 -9.45 40.07
N ASP A 47 25.73 -9.37 39.43
CA ASP A 47 26.45 -8.13 39.15
C ASP A 47 26.13 -7.65 37.73
N ASP A 48 25.15 -6.78 37.61
CA ASP A 48 24.66 -6.27 36.33
C ASP A 48 25.38 -4.97 35.93
N LEU A 49 25.79 -4.89 34.67
CA LEU A 49 26.38 -3.70 34.07
C LEU A 49 25.67 -3.36 32.76
N THR A 50 25.12 -2.15 32.68
CA THR A 50 24.53 -1.64 31.42
C THR A 50 25.56 -0.83 30.65
N VAL A 51 25.77 -1.22 29.39
CA VAL A 51 26.70 -0.57 28.46
C VAL A 51 25.91 0.09 27.33
N SER A 52 26.16 1.38 27.09
CA SER A 52 25.44 2.19 26.08
C SER A 52 26.31 2.64 24.90
N THR A 53 27.60 2.32 24.92
CA THR A 53 28.57 2.70 23.87
C THR A 53 29.56 1.59 23.62
N ASN A 54 30.09 1.52 22.39
CA ASN A 54 31.21 0.64 22.08
C ASN A 54 32.46 1.09 22.85
N GLY A 55 33.34 0.15 23.16
CA GLY A 55 34.58 0.39 23.90
C GLY A 55 34.69 -0.48 25.15
N ASN A 56 35.62 -0.09 26.03
CA ASN A 56 35.95 -0.87 27.20
C ASN A 56 34.86 -0.76 28.28
N PHE A 57 34.61 -1.85 28.98
CA PHE A 57 33.74 -1.90 30.14
C PHE A 57 34.45 -2.62 31.29
N VAL A 58 34.10 -2.27 32.52
CA VAL A 58 34.59 -2.92 33.74
C VAL A 58 33.44 -3.03 34.71
N PHE A 59 33.25 -4.20 35.31
CA PHE A 59 32.29 -4.40 36.39
C PHE A 59 32.77 -3.69 37.67
N ASN A 60 31.84 -3.08 38.41
CA ASN A 60 32.16 -2.36 39.64
C ASN A 60 32.58 -3.31 40.78
N THR A 61 32.02 -4.52 40.77
CA THR A 61 32.34 -5.54 41.78
C THR A 61 33.71 -6.14 41.48
N ARG A 62 34.62 -6.01 42.45
CA ARG A 62 35.94 -6.66 42.39
C ARG A 62 35.86 -8.08 42.91
N MET A 63 36.72 -8.95 42.36
CA MET A 63 36.78 -10.37 42.64
C MET A 63 38.00 -10.72 43.50
N ASP A 64 37.81 -11.63 44.44
CA ASP A 64 38.89 -12.21 45.22
C ASP A 64 39.70 -13.18 44.34
N ARG A 65 40.98 -13.38 44.71
CA ARG A 65 41.85 -14.31 43.98
C ARG A 65 41.27 -15.73 44.00
N GLY A 66 41.15 -16.33 42.82
CA GLY A 66 40.68 -17.71 42.65
C GLY A 66 39.16 -17.85 42.50
N VAL A 67 38.38 -16.77 42.63
CA VAL A 67 36.93 -16.78 42.38
C VAL A 67 36.66 -16.89 40.88
N ALA A 68 35.74 -17.75 40.50
CA ALA A 68 35.30 -17.86 39.11
C ALA A 68 34.48 -16.63 38.70
N TYR A 69 34.55 -16.22 37.44
CA TYR A 69 33.66 -15.23 36.85
C TYR A 69 32.88 -15.86 35.68
N ALA A 70 31.69 -15.33 35.42
CA ALA A 70 30.82 -15.78 34.35
C ALA A 70 29.99 -14.60 33.82
N VAL A 71 30.54 -13.93 32.80
CA VAL A 71 29.92 -12.81 32.10
C VAL A 71 28.98 -13.34 31.03
N THR A 72 27.72 -12.94 31.12
CA THR A 72 26.63 -13.30 30.21
C THR A 72 25.88 -12.05 29.77
N VAL A 73 25.08 -12.15 28.71
CA VAL A 73 24.13 -11.08 28.35
C VAL A 73 22.82 -11.32 29.08
N LYS A 74 22.46 -10.40 29.97
CA LYS A 74 21.16 -10.40 30.67
C LYS A 74 20.05 -9.80 29.81
N ALA A 75 20.34 -8.69 29.13
CA ALA A 75 19.37 -8.01 28.25
C ALA A 75 20.02 -7.66 26.90
N GLN A 76 19.40 -8.13 25.83
CA GLN A 76 19.83 -7.86 24.46
C GLN A 76 19.31 -6.49 23.98
N PRO A 77 20.11 -5.73 23.21
CA PRO A 77 19.63 -4.51 22.54
C PRO A 77 18.55 -4.81 21.49
N ALA A 78 17.57 -3.92 21.34
CA ALA A 78 16.52 -4.07 20.33
C ALA A 78 17.10 -4.15 18.89
N GLY A 79 16.72 -5.17 18.12
CA GLY A 79 17.18 -5.36 16.74
C GLY A 79 18.66 -5.75 16.60
N GLN A 80 19.30 -6.20 17.69
CA GLN A 80 20.68 -6.69 17.68
C GLN A 80 20.80 -7.94 18.56
N ARG A 81 21.81 -8.76 18.30
CA ARG A 81 22.20 -9.88 19.16
C ARG A 81 23.67 -9.73 19.53
N CYS A 82 23.93 -9.64 20.82
CA CYS A 82 25.25 -9.64 21.41
C CYS A 82 25.62 -11.03 21.92
N THR A 83 26.83 -11.48 21.62
CA THR A 83 27.43 -12.71 22.14
C THR A 83 28.67 -12.38 22.95
N VAL A 84 28.92 -13.16 24.01
CA VAL A 84 30.10 -13.03 24.86
C VAL A 84 31.07 -14.15 24.52
N ALA A 85 32.31 -13.79 24.20
CA ALA A 85 33.44 -14.69 24.09
C ALA A 85 34.44 -14.40 25.21
N GLN A 86 35.14 -15.43 25.69
CA GLN A 86 36.05 -15.33 26.85
C GLN A 86 35.33 -14.80 28.10
N GLY A 87 34.03 -15.08 28.25
CA GLY A 87 33.21 -14.60 29.37
C GLY A 87 33.34 -15.41 30.65
N THR A 88 34.06 -16.53 30.65
CA THR A 88 34.18 -17.42 31.80
C THR A 88 35.64 -17.68 32.15
N GLY A 89 35.98 -17.72 33.44
CA GLY A 89 37.33 -18.04 33.90
C GLY A 89 37.46 -17.89 35.42
N THR A 90 38.69 -17.85 35.92
CA THR A 90 39.01 -17.58 37.33
C THR A 90 39.84 -16.31 37.46
N ALA A 91 39.54 -15.48 38.46
CA ALA A 91 40.22 -14.22 38.69
C ALA A 91 41.58 -14.47 39.39
N THR A 92 42.65 -14.59 38.61
CA THR A 92 44.04 -14.68 39.12
C THR A 92 44.83 -13.38 38.93
N ALA A 93 44.34 -12.50 38.05
CA ALA A 93 44.80 -11.15 37.73
C ALA A 93 43.59 -10.31 37.25
N ASP A 94 43.78 -9.02 36.95
CA ASP A 94 42.76 -8.20 36.29
C ASP A 94 42.37 -8.81 34.93
N VAL A 95 41.08 -9.05 34.74
CA VAL A 95 40.52 -9.64 33.52
C VAL A 95 40.02 -8.52 32.63
N SER A 96 40.61 -8.37 31.45
CA SER A 96 40.25 -7.32 30.48
C SER A 96 39.97 -7.86 29.07
N ASN A 97 39.93 -9.18 28.91
CA ASN A 97 39.86 -9.86 27.61
C ASN A 97 38.45 -10.38 27.25
N VAL A 98 37.43 -10.09 28.07
CA VAL A 98 36.04 -10.45 27.74
C VAL A 98 35.64 -9.70 26.47
N GLN A 99 35.17 -10.41 25.45
CA GLN A 99 34.75 -9.81 24.18
C GLN A 99 33.24 -9.91 24.04
N VAL A 100 32.56 -8.77 23.89
CA VAL A 100 31.13 -8.71 23.58
C VAL A 100 30.97 -8.22 22.16
N ARG A 101 30.46 -9.07 21.28
CA ARG A 101 30.22 -8.75 19.87
C ARG A 101 28.73 -8.68 19.61
N CYS A 102 28.25 -7.49 19.22
CA CYS A 102 26.87 -7.24 18.86
C CYS A 102 26.72 -7.16 17.34
N GLU A 103 25.74 -7.86 16.80
CA GLU A 103 25.44 -7.90 15.37
C GLU A 103 23.98 -7.50 15.14
N ASN A 104 23.71 -6.80 14.03
CA ASN A 104 22.35 -6.46 13.64
C ASN A 104 21.59 -7.72 13.25
N LEU A 105 20.40 -7.88 13.84
CA LEU A 105 19.46 -8.88 13.37
C LEU A 105 18.86 -8.41 12.05
N ALA A 106 18.69 -9.31 11.09
CA ALA A 106 17.93 -9.01 9.89
C ALA A 106 16.53 -8.52 10.31
N ALA A 107 16.09 -7.39 9.74
CA ALA A 107 14.75 -6.89 10.00
C ALA A 107 13.74 -7.95 9.54
N ALA A 108 12.76 -8.27 10.38
CA ALA A 108 11.66 -9.14 9.97
C ALA A 108 10.98 -8.49 8.75
N THR A 109 10.86 -9.26 7.68
CA THR A 109 10.20 -8.83 6.46
C THR A 109 8.84 -9.51 6.35
N PHE A 110 7.84 -8.77 5.92
CA PHE A 110 6.48 -9.25 5.75
C PHE A 110 5.97 -8.93 4.35
N THR A 111 5.22 -9.85 3.77
CA THR A 111 4.61 -9.65 2.46
C THR A 111 3.39 -8.74 2.55
N VAL A 112 3.09 -8.08 1.43
CA VAL A 112 1.86 -7.32 1.22
C VAL A 112 0.98 -8.10 0.26
N GLY A 113 -0.29 -8.25 0.60
CA GLY A 113 -1.25 -9.04 -0.13
C GLY A 113 -2.68 -8.67 0.24
N GLY A 114 -3.61 -9.41 -0.32
CA GLY A 114 -5.01 -9.06 -0.28
C GLY A 114 -5.90 -10.04 -1.01
N THR A 115 -7.11 -9.61 -1.32
CA THR A 115 -8.08 -10.39 -2.10
C THR A 115 -8.56 -9.63 -3.32
N VAL A 116 -8.72 -10.34 -4.44
CA VAL A 116 -9.38 -9.84 -5.65
C VAL A 116 -10.76 -10.48 -5.78
N THR A 117 -11.77 -9.66 -6.07
CA THR A 117 -13.16 -10.07 -6.28
C THR A 117 -13.72 -9.49 -7.59
N GLY A 118 -14.68 -10.18 -8.20
CA GLY A 118 -15.37 -9.75 -9.42
C GLY A 118 -14.52 -9.68 -10.69
N LEU A 119 -13.33 -10.26 -10.70
CA LEU A 119 -12.48 -10.41 -11.88
C LEU A 119 -13.05 -11.49 -12.81
N THR A 120 -13.38 -11.10 -14.04
CA THR A 120 -13.80 -11.97 -15.14
C THR A 120 -13.01 -11.72 -16.42
N GLY A 121 -12.41 -10.53 -16.57
CA GLY A 121 -11.53 -10.16 -17.66
C GLY A 121 -10.10 -10.66 -17.44
N SER A 122 -9.31 -10.69 -18.51
CA SER A 122 -7.89 -11.07 -18.48
C SER A 122 -6.98 -9.85 -18.48
N GLY A 123 -5.77 -9.99 -17.91
CA GLY A 123 -4.72 -8.96 -18.00
C GLY A 123 -4.64 -7.97 -16.84
N LEU A 124 -5.31 -8.24 -15.70
CA LEU A 124 -5.14 -7.45 -14.49
C LEU A 124 -3.68 -7.53 -14.01
N VAL A 125 -3.05 -6.37 -13.80
CA VAL A 125 -1.74 -6.25 -13.16
C VAL A 125 -1.86 -5.26 -12.00
N LEU A 126 -1.55 -5.73 -10.79
CA LEU A 126 -1.38 -4.90 -9.60
C LEU A 126 0.08 -4.49 -9.47
N GLN A 127 0.34 -3.34 -8.86
CA GLN A 127 1.70 -2.86 -8.61
C GLN A 127 1.80 -2.34 -7.19
N ASN A 128 2.83 -2.79 -6.46
CA ASN A 128 3.19 -2.24 -5.16
C ASN A 128 4.44 -1.33 -5.29
N ASN A 129 4.35 -0.14 -4.70
CA ASN A 129 5.46 0.83 -4.59
C ASN A 129 6.15 1.16 -5.93
N GLY A 130 5.41 1.13 -7.05
CA GLY A 130 5.90 1.52 -8.36
C GLY A 130 6.84 0.52 -9.06
N ARG A 131 7.10 -0.66 -8.48
CA ARG A 131 8.13 -1.60 -8.99
C ARG A 131 7.78 -3.09 -8.88
N ASP A 132 6.97 -3.48 -7.90
CA ASP A 132 6.64 -4.89 -7.67
C ASP A 132 5.31 -5.22 -8.34
N ASP A 133 5.40 -5.62 -9.62
CA ASP A 133 4.24 -5.92 -10.45
C ASP A 133 3.79 -7.37 -10.26
N LEU A 134 2.47 -7.56 -10.13
CA LEU A 134 1.84 -8.87 -9.96
C LEU A 134 0.69 -9.02 -10.95
N GLY A 135 0.81 -9.98 -11.87
CA GLY A 135 -0.29 -10.41 -12.72
C GLY A 135 -1.30 -11.24 -11.93
N VAL A 136 -2.58 -10.91 -12.04
CA VAL A 136 -3.67 -11.61 -11.36
C VAL A 136 -4.59 -12.24 -12.40
N ALA A 137 -4.74 -13.57 -12.35
CA ALA A 137 -5.48 -14.33 -13.34
C ALA A 137 -6.92 -14.70 -12.92
N ALA A 138 -7.24 -14.66 -11.63
CA ALA A 138 -8.53 -15.07 -11.09
C ALA A 138 -8.84 -14.36 -9.77
N ASN A 139 -10.11 -14.46 -9.33
CA ASN A 139 -10.52 -14.06 -7.99
C ASN A 139 -9.82 -14.91 -6.92
N GLY A 140 -9.61 -14.33 -5.75
CA GLY A 140 -8.98 -15.00 -4.61
C GLY A 140 -7.87 -14.18 -3.97
N GLY A 141 -7.07 -14.83 -3.13
CA GLY A 141 -5.94 -14.19 -2.45
C GLY A 141 -4.79 -13.90 -3.40
N PHE A 142 -4.09 -12.79 -3.18
CA PHE A 142 -2.84 -12.45 -3.85
C PHE A 142 -1.79 -12.00 -2.83
N SER A 143 -0.51 -12.17 -3.17
CA SER A 143 0.63 -11.65 -2.39
C SER A 143 1.70 -11.20 -3.36
N PHE A 144 2.26 -10.02 -3.11
CA PHE A 144 3.44 -9.52 -3.81
C PHE A 144 4.67 -10.35 -3.41
N ALA A 145 5.66 -10.44 -4.32
CA ALA A 145 6.85 -11.25 -4.13
C ALA A 145 7.88 -10.56 -3.21
N THR A 146 7.95 -9.22 -3.25
CA THR A 146 8.90 -8.48 -2.43
C THR A 146 8.35 -8.29 -1.02
N ALA A 147 8.97 -8.96 -0.05
CA ALA A 147 8.68 -8.71 1.36
C ALA A 147 9.29 -7.37 1.80
N LEU A 148 8.55 -6.62 2.61
CA LEU A 148 8.95 -5.31 3.11
C LEU A 148 9.27 -5.41 4.60
N ALA A 149 10.29 -4.69 5.06
CA ALA A 149 10.64 -4.65 6.48
C ALA A 149 9.49 -4.06 7.32
N GLY A 150 9.37 -4.49 8.58
CA GLY A 150 8.48 -3.83 9.54
C GLY A 150 8.76 -2.32 9.63
N GLY A 151 7.72 -1.50 9.53
CA GLY A 151 7.77 -0.04 9.45
C GLY A 151 7.83 0.54 8.04
N ALA A 152 8.08 -0.28 7.00
CA ALA A 152 8.11 0.20 5.62
C ALA A 152 6.70 0.51 5.09
N ALA A 153 6.58 1.55 4.26
CA ALA A 153 5.32 1.90 3.60
C ALA A 153 5.03 1.00 2.38
N TYR A 154 3.76 0.76 2.11
CA TYR A 154 3.27 0.10 0.91
C TYR A 154 2.21 0.95 0.20
N ALA A 155 2.14 0.82 -1.13
CA ALA A 155 1.21 1.51 -2.00
C ALA A 155 0.86 0.61 -3.19
N VAL A 156 -0.24 -0.12 -3.05
CA VAL A 156 -0.83 -1.01 -4.04
C VAL A 156 -1.78 -0.23 -4.94
N THR A 157 -1.54 -0.33 -6.23
CA THR A 157 -2.34 0.32 -7.30
C THR A 157 -2.63 -0.68 -8.41
N VAL A 158 -3.62 -0.37 -9.25
CA VAL A 158 -3.83 -1.09 -10.51
C VAL A 158 -2.90 -0.49 -11.55
N LYS A 159 -1.95 -1.29 -12.06
CA LYS A 159 -1.06 -0.90 -13.16
C LYS A 159 -1.72 -1.13 -14.52
N THR A 160 -2.36 -2.27 -14.69
CA THR A 160 -3.07 -2.64 -15.93
C THR A 160 -4.45 -3.15 -15.56
N LEU A 161 -5.49 -2.57 -16.18
CA LEU A 161 -6.87 -3.02 -16.02
C LEU A 161 -7.11 -4.33 -16.80
N PRO A 162 -7.99 -5.22 -16.30
CA PRO A 162 -8.41 -6.38 -17.05
C PRO A 162 -9.32 -5.98 -18.22
N SER A 163 -9.33 -6.79 -19.27
CA SER A 163 -10.18 -6.58 -20.44
C SER A 163 -11.67 -6.50 -20.07
N GLY A 164 -12.34 -5.41 -20.48
CA GLY A 164 -13.79 -5.22 -20.27
C GLY A 164 -14.22 -4.93 -18.82
N GLN A 165 -13.29 -4.63 -17.91
CA GLN A 165 -13.60 -4.40 -16.50
C GLN A 165 -12.85 -3.21 -15.90
N GLY A 166 -13.45 -2.59 -14.88
CA GLY A 166 -12.79 -1.64 -13.99
C GLY A 166 -12.41 -2.34 -12.68
N CYS A 167 -11.28 -1.98 -12.07
CA CYS A 167 -10.91 -2.45 -10.74
C CYS A 167 -10.54 -1.29 -9.82
N THR A 168 -10.96 -1.38 -8.56
CA THR A 168 -10.68 -0.40 -7.51
C THR A 168 -9.93 -1.07 -6.37
N VAL A 169 -9.06 -0.32 -5.69
CA VAL A 169 -8.26 -0.82 -4.56
C VAL A 169 -8.68 -0.09 -3.28
N ALA A 170 -9.09 -0.84 -2.27
CA ALA A 170 -9.29 -0.36 -0.91
C ALA A 170 -8.16 -0.88 -0.01
N ASN A 171 -7.83 -0.11 1.03
CA ASN A 171 -6.67 -0.37 1.91
C ASN A 171 -5.34 -0.53 1.16
N GLY A 172 -5.23 0.08 -0.02
CA GLY A 172 -4.06 -0.04 -0.90
C GLY A 172 -2.81 0.64 -0.37
N THR A 173 -2.92 1.53 0.62
CA THR A 173 -1.78 2.24 1.21
C THR A 173 -1.68 1.99 2.70
N GLY A 174 -0.47 1.90 3.24
CA GLY A 174 -0.26 1.77 4.68
C GLY A 174 1.20 1.51 5.03
N THR A 175 1.45 1.08 6.27
CA THR A 175 2.77 0.66 6.76
C THR A 175 2.72 -0.78 7.22
N VAL A 176 3.77 -1.55 6.90
CA VAL A 176 3.92 -2.92 7.38
C VAL A 176 4.18 -2.91 8.88
N GLY A 177 3.38 -3.67 9.64
CA GLY A 177 3.55 -3.84 11.08
C GLY A 177 4.52 -4.97 11.43
N SER A 178 4.09 -5.82 12.37
CA SER A 178 4.82 -7.03 12.79
C SER A 178 4.26 -8.32 12.19
N ALA A 179 3.49 -8.23 11.10
CA ALA A 179 2.85 -9.35 10.42
C ALA A 179 2.60 -9.03 8.93
N HIS A 180 2.27 -10.07 8.15
CA HIS A 180 1.85 -9.95 6.76
C HIS A 180 0.62 -9.04 6.62
N VAL A 181 0.65 -8.14 5.65
CA VAL A 181 -0.53 -7.34 5.28
C VAL A 181 -1.38 -8.17 4.34
N THR A 182 -2.60 -8.52 4.74
CA THR A 182 -3.54 -9.33 3.94
C THR A 182 -4.87 -8.61 3.69
N THR A 183 -4.95 -7.32 4.04
CA THR A 183 -6.17 -6.52 4.10
C THR A 183 -6.44 -5.69 2.85
N VAL A 184 -5.55 -5.73 1.86
CA VAL A 184 -5.76 -5.01 0.59
C VAL A 184 -6.93 -5.66 -0.13
N GLU A 185 -7.90 -4.86 -0.56
CA GLU A 185 -9.07 -5.37 -1.25
C GLU A 185 -9.12 -4.79 -2.66
N VAL A 186 -9.14 -5.66 -3.67
CA VAL A 186 -9.30 -5.28 -5.06
C VAL A 186 -10.67 -5.73 -5.53
N ARG A 187 -11.52 -4.76 -5.86
CA ARG A 187 -12.87 -5.00 -6.38
C ARG A 187 -12.86 -4.69 -7.86
N CYS A 188 -12.90 -5.74 -8.67
CA CYS A 188 -13.16 -5.65 -10.08
C CYS A 188 -14.67 -5.76 -10.31
N ALA A 189 -15.16 -4.96 -11.23
CA ALA A 189 -16.50 -5.12 -11.76
C ALA A 189 -16.37 -5.09 -13.26
N THR A 190 -17.07 -6.01 -13.93
CA THR A 190 -17.46 -5.78 -15.31
C THR A 190 -18.11 -4.42 -15.29
N ALA A 191 -17.54 -3.50 -16.06
CA ALA A 191 -18.07 -2.16 -16.08
C ALA A 191 -19.58 -2.33 -16.31
N ALA A 192 -20.42 -1.86 -15.39
CA ALA A 192 -21.86 -1.75 -15.61
C ALA A 192 -22.11 -0.63 -16.63
N ALA A 193 -21.40 -0.74 -17.75
CA ALA A 193 -21.22 0.17 -18.83
C ALA A 193 -21.48 -0.69 -20.07
N ALA A 194 -22.67 -1.31 -20.09
CA ALA A 194 -23.37 -1.41 -21.35
C ALA A 194 -23.26 -0.03 -22.01
N LEU A 195 -22.82 0.00 -23.27
CA LEU A 195 -22.91 1.24 -24.05
C LEU A 195 -24.30 1.83 -23.81
N PRO A 196 -24.40 3.12 -23.45
CA PRO A 196 -25.68 3.72 -23.15
C PRO A 196 -26.61 3.51 -24.32
N GLU A 197 -27.85 3.12 -24.04
CA GLU A 197 -28.88 2.90 -25.03
C GLU A 197 -30.09 3.77 -24.70
N GLY A 198 -30.89 4.05 -25.72
CA GLY A 198 -32.11 4.84 -25.60
C GLY A 198 -31.88 6.32 -25.86
N ASP A 199 -32.83 7.12 -25.39
CA ASP A 199 -32.90 8.54 -25.68
C ASP A 199 -32.26 9.34 -24.53
N TRP A 200 -31.30 10.21 -24.87
CA TRP A 200 -30.50 11.01 -23.95
C TRP A 200 -30.67 12.48 -24.28
N LYS A 201 -31.29 13.23 -23.36
CA LYS A 201 -31.64 14.64 -23.53
C LYS A 201 -30.70 15.53 -22.74
N GLN A 202 -30.20 16.58 -23.37
CA GLN A 202 -29.28 17.52 -22.73
C GLN A 202 -30.00 18.29 -21.64
N GLU A 203 -29.33 18.53 -20.52
CA GLU A 203 -29.91 19.34 -19.46
C GLU A 203 -29.99 20.82 -19.84
N GLN A 204 -29.01 21.31 -20.60
CA GLN A 204 -28.96 22.66 -21.13
C GLN A 204 -30.14 22.93 -22.07
N CYS A 205 -30.86 23.99 -21.75
CA CYS A 205 -31.95 24.53 -22.56
C CYS A 205 -31.40 25.73 -23.36
N SER A 206 -31.52 25.68 -24.68
CA SER A 206 -30.96 26.70 -25.59
C SER A 206 -32.07 27.31 -26.45
N PRO A 207 -32.01 28.62 -26.78
CA PRO A 207 -33.02 29.26 -27.61
C PRO A 207 -32.94 28.73 -29.04
N SER A 208 -34.10 28.39 -29.63
CA SER A 208 -34.21 27.87 -31.01
C SER A 208 -35.01 28.77 -31.95
N GLY A 209 -35.58 29.86 -31.43
CA GLY A 209 -36.32 30.86 -32.18
C GLY A 209 -37.17 31.74 -31.26
N PRO A 210 -37.96 32.69 -31.81
CA PRO A 210 -38.85 33.53 -31.01
C PRO A 210 -39.82 32.69 -30.17
N GLY A 211 -39.70 32.79 -28.84
CA GLY A 211 -40.54 32.05 -27.90
C GLY A 211 -40.36 30.53 -27.92
N ARG A 212 -39.26 30.01 -28.51
CA ARG A 212 -38.98 28.58 -28.60
C ARG A 212 -37.60 28.24 -28.05
N TRP A 213 -37.57 27.16 -27.32
CA TRP A 213 -36.37 26.63 -26.69
C TRP A 213 -36.21 25.17 -27.06
N THR A 214 -34.98 24.67 -27.07
CA THR A 214 -34.68 23.29 -27.45
C THR A 214 -33.63 22.69 -26.53
N ARG A 215 -33.75 21.38 -26.31
CA ARG A 215 -32.70 20.53 -25.74
C ARG A 215 -32.23 19.56 -26.82
N LEU A 216 -30.92 19.33 -26.91
CA LEU A 216 -30.37 18.33 -27.82
C LEU A 216 -30.78 16.94 -27.36
N LEU A 217 -31.14 16.06 -28.29
CA LEU A 217 -31.53 14.69 -28.04
C LEU A 217 -30.62 13.74 -28.83
N TRP A 218 -29.96 12.83 -28.14
CA TRP A 218 -29.26 11.70 -28.75
C TRP A 218 -30.10 10.45 -28.59
N ARG A 219 -30.45 9.83 -29.71
CA ARG A 219 -30.99 8.47 -29.72
C ARG A 219 -29.86 7.51 -29.97
N ILE A 220 -29.52 6.68 -28.98
CA ILE A 220 -28.41 5.76 -29.05
C ILE A 220 -28.96 4.35 -29.18
N ASN A 221 -28.59 3.66 -30.26
CA ASN A 221 -28.93 2.27 -30.51
C ASN A 221 -27.66 1.42 -30.47
N ARG A 222 -27.53 0.63 -29.40
CA ARG A 222 -26.38 -0.24 -29.20
C ARG A 222 -26.42 -1.39 -30.23
N GLN A 223 -25.34 -1.54 -31.00
CA GLN A 223 -25.23 -2.63 -31.96
C GLN A 223 -24.55 -3.86 -31.34
N ASN A 224 -23.48 -3.61 -30.59
CA ASN A 224 -22.73 -4.60 -29.83
C ASN A 224 -21.94 -3.89 -28.72
N ASP A 225 -20.92 -4.54 -28.16
CA ASP A 225 -20.14 -4.00 -27.03
C ASP A 225 -19.20 -2.86 -27.40
N THR A 226 -18.82 -2.75 -28.68
CA THR A 226 -17.84 -1.78 -29.17
C THR A 226 -18.42 -0.82 -30.21
N ARG A 227 -19.71 -0.95 -30.54
CA ARG A 227 -20.34 -0.15 -31.59
C ARG A 227 -21.75 0.30 -31.20
N ALA A 228 -22.00 1.60 -31.40
CA ALA A 228 -23.33 2.19 -31.26
C ALA A 228 -23.65 3.04 -32.49
N THR A 229 -24.90 3.00 -32.95
CA THR A 229 -25.42 3.96 -33.92
C THR A 229 -26.18 5.05 -33.19
N VAL A 230 -26.10 6.27 -33.70
CA VAL A 230 -26.74 7.42 -33.09
C VAL A 230 -27.56 8.20 -34.11
N THR A 231 -28.62 8.80 -33.61
CA THR A 231 -29.38 9.80 -34.35
C THR A 231 -29.54 11.05 -33.50
N LEU A 232 -29.30 12.20 -34.12
CA LEU A 232 -29.37 13.50 -33.47
C LEU A 232 -30.72 14.15 -33.76
N GLY A 233 -31.36 14.63 -32.69
CA GLY A 233 -32.60 15.38 -32.76
C GLY A 233 -32.66 16.45 -31.68
N GLY A 234 -33.87 16.91 -31.40
CA GLY A 234 -34.12 17.89 -30.36
C GLY A 234 -35.48 17.67 -29.71
N VAL A 235 -35.65 18.28 -28.55
CA VAL A 235 -36.94 18.40 -27.87
C VAL A 235 -37.22 19.88 -27.70
N THR A 236 -38.33 20.35 -28.26
CA THR A 236 -38.71 21.76 -28.25
C THR A 236 -39.69 22.09 -27.13
N TYR A 237 -39.57 23.31 -26.60
CA TYR A 237 -40.29 23.83 -25.45
C TYR A 237 -40.74 25.28 -25.72
N ALA A 238 -41.83 25.69 -25.06
CA ALA A 238 -42.36 27.04 -25.14
C ALA A 238 -41.73 28.00 -24.12
N ASP A 239 -41.00 27.48 -23.14
CA ASP A 239 -40.43 28.25 -22.03
C ASP A 239 -38.90 28.13 -21.93
N ALA A 240 -38.28 29.15 -21.34
CA ALA A 240 -36.83 29.26 -21.20
C ALA A 240 -36.20 28.28 -20.20
N SER A 241 -36.99 27.65 -19.35
CA SER A 241 -36.54 26.60 -18.44
C SER A 241 -36.67 25.19 -19.04
N CYS A 242 -37.22 25.08 -20.26
CA CYS A 242 -37.58 23.82 -20.89
C CYS A 242 -38.38 22.92 -19.93
N SER A 243 -39.44 23.48 -19.33
CA SER A 243 -40.32 22.81 -18.37
C SER A 243 -41.50 22.12 -19.08
N GLY A 244 -42.07 21.10 -18.44
CA GLY A 244 -43.24 20.38 -18.97
C GLY A 244 -42.95 19.41 -20.12
N ALA A 245 -44.01 18.99 -20.82
CA ALA A 245 -43.94 18.02 -21.91
C ALA A 245 -43.44 18.70 -23.20
N GLY A 246 -42.17 18.46 -23.54
CA GLY A 246 -41.57 18.96 -24.77
C GLY A 246 -42.00 18.15 -26.00
N THR A 247 -41.91 18.75 -27.18
CA THR A 247 -42.22 18.07 -28.45
C THR A 247 -40.93 17.59 -29.11
N VAL A 248 -40.78 16.28 -29.29
CA VAL A 248 -39.64 15.67 -30.00
C VAL A 248 -39.68 16.08 -31.46
N THR A 249 -38.62 16.72 -31.94
CA THR A 249 -38.47 17.05 -33.36
C THR A 249 -37.89 15.87 -34.13
N ALA A 250 -38.26 15.73 -35.40
CA ALA A 250 -37.66 14.74 -36.27
C ALA A 250 -36.12 14.87 -36.29
N ALA A 251 -35.45 13.73 -36.46
CA ALA A 251 -34.01 13.69 -36.64
C ALA A 251 -33.61 14.59 -37.82
N GLN A 252 -32.56 15.39 -37.64
CA GLN A 252 -32.08 16.24 -38.73
C GLN A 252 -31.51 15.34 -39.86
N PRO A 253 -31.88 15.56 -41.14
CA PRO A 253 -31.33 14.79 -42.25
C PRO A 253 -29.80 14.92 -42.27
N GLY A 254 -29.09 13.79 -42.21
CA GLY A 254 -27.62 13.81 -42.13
C GLY A 254 -27.04 14.04 -40.73
N ALA A 255 -27.86 14.08 -39.67
CA ALA A 255 -27.37 14.25 -38.30
C ALA A 255 -27.37 12.91 -37.54
N GLY A 256 -26.18 12.36 -37.33
CA GLY A 256 -25.98 11.09 -36.66
C GLY A 256 -24.67 10.45 -37.10
N GLY A 257 -24.58 9.14 -36.90
CA GLY A 257 -23.41 8.37 -37.29
C GLY A 257 -23.27 7.08 -36.51
N SER A 258 -22.09 6.47 -36.61
CA SER A 258 -21.72 5.33 -35.79
C SER A 258 -20.49 5.63 -34.96
N PHE A 259 -20.54 5.25 -33.70
CA PHE A 259 -19.39 5.25 -32.80
C PHE A 259 -18.77 3.85 -32.78
N THR A 260 -17.45 3.81 -32.85
CA THR A 260 -16.64 2.60 -32.64
C THR A 260 -15.70 2.86 -31.48
N PHE A 261 -15.78 2.05 -30.42
CA PHE A 261 -15.00 2.20 -29.21
C PHE A 261 -13.82 1.23 -29.18
N ASP A 262 -12.62 1.77 -29.02
CA ASP A 262 -11.35 1.03 -28.95
C ASP A 262 -10.85 0.84 -27.52
N ARG A 263 -11.37 1.61 -26.57
CA ARG A 263 -10.96 1.54 -25.17
C ARG A 263 -12.12 1.90 -24.25
N ALA A 264 -12.23 1.18 -23.13
CA ALA A 264 -13.16 1.49 -22.07
C ALA A 264 -12.47 1.35 -20.70
N GLU A 265 -12.79 2.23 -19.78
CA GLU A 265 -12.28 2.22 -18.40
C GLU A 265 -13.39 2.63 -17.44
N ALA A 266 -13.30 2.18 -16.18
CA ALA A 266 -14.26 2.55 -15.15
C ALA A 266 -13.59 2.75 -13.78
N THR A 267 -14.13 3.68 -13.01
CA THR A 267 -13.93 3.84 -11.56
C THR A 267 -15.16 3.33 -10.80
N ALA A 268 -15.19 3.48 -9.47
CA ALA A 268 -16.39 3.20 -8.67
C ALA A 268 -17.58 4.12 -9.04
N SER A 269 -17.32 5.30 -9.61
CA SER A 269 -18.31 6.36 -9.78
C SER A 269 -18.52 6.78 -11.24
N ALA A 270 -17.62 6.44 -12.15
CA ALA A 270 -17.71 6.80 -13.55
C ALA A 270 -17.24 5.67 -14.49
N ALA A 271 -17.78 5.65 -15.70
CA ALA A 271 -17.30 4.81 -16.79
C ALA A 271 -17.03 5.68 -18.02
N ALA A 272 -15.97 5.41 -18.76
CA ALA A 272 -15.59 6.16 -19.94
C ALA A 272 -15.26 5.21 -21.11
N PHE A 273 -15.66 5.60 -22.32
CA PHE A 273 -15.44 4.86 -23.56
C PHE A 273 -14.80 5.79 -24.58
N TRP A 274 -13.57 5.50 -24.98
CA TRP A 274 -12.85 6.21 -26.03
C TRP A 274 -13.12 5.54 -27.36
N GLY A 275 -13.35 6.36 -28.37
CA GLY A 275 -13.75 5.87 -29.67
C GLY A 275 -13.57 6.89 -30.78
N SER A 276 -13.93 6.46 -31.97
CA SER A 276 -14.13 7.32 -33.13
C SER A 276 -15.63 7.43 -33.43
N TRP A 277 -16.05 8.64 -33.76
CA TRP A 277 -17.38 8.93 -34.30
C TRP A 277 -17.28 9.15 -35.80
N ALA A 278 -17.81 8.22 -36.59
CA ALA A 278 -17.99 8.39 -38.01
C ALA A 278 -19.37 9.00 -38.28
N GLN A 279 -19.39 10.26 -38.72
CA GLN A 279 -20.59 10.97 -39.11
C GLN A 279 -21.07 10.46 -40.48
N VAL A 280 -22.37 10.58 -40.75
CA VAL A 280 -22.94 10.22 -42.06
C VAL A 280 -22.42 11.08 -43.22
N THR A 281 -21.80 12.22 -42.92
CA THR A 281 -21.08 13.08 -43.88
C THR A 281 -19.70 12.56 -44.27
N GLY A 282 -19.23 11.47 -43.64
CA GLY A 282 -17.90 10.89 -43.85
C GLY A 282 -16.80 11.46 -42.95
N LEU A 283 -17.09 12.51 -42.16
CA LEU A 283 -16.16 13.05 -41.18
C LEU A 283 -16.00 12.09 -40.00
N THR A 284 -14.76 11.93 -39.52
CA THR A 284 -14.45 11.12 -38.34
C THR A 284 -13.79 11.98 -37.26
N SER A 285 -14.25 11.86 -36.02
CA SER A 285 -13.69 12.59 -34.86
C SER A 285 -13.44 11.65 -33.69
N ARG A 286 -12.40 11.92 -32.90
CA ARG A 286 -12.18 11.21 -31.62
C ARG A 286 -13.16 11.73 -30.57
N THR A 287 -13.62 10.82 -29.72
CA THR A 287 -14.62 11.12 -28.71
C THR A 287 -14.43 10.26 -27.48
N VAL A 288 -14.88 10.78 -26.33
CA VAL A 288 -15.03 10.01 -25.10
C VAL A 288 -16.47 10.10 -24.63
N TRP A 289 -17.12 8.96 -24.50
CA TRP A 289 -18.43 8.86 -23.84
C TRP A 289 -18.20 8.59 -22.37
N ALA A 290 -18.84 9.35 -21.49
CA ALA A 290 -18.61 9.23 -20.06
C ALA A 290 -19.91 9.17 -19.28
N ARG A 291 -20.05 8.18 -18.40
CA ARG A 291 -21.21 7.94 -17.55
C ARG A 291 -20.85 8.21 -16.09
N LYS A 292 -21.72 8.90 -15.36
CA LYS A 292 -21.59 9.14 -13.91
C LYS A 292 -22.98 9.27 -13.32
N GLY A 293 -23.40 8.28 -12.55
CA GLY A 293 -24.79 8.18 -12.09
C GLY A 293 -25.78 8.24 -13.26
N PRO A 294 -26.79 9.14 -13.25
CA PRO A 294 -27.77 9.26 -14.33
C PRO A 294 -27.24 10.03 -15.55
N TYR A 295 -26.05 10.61 -15.48
CA TYR A 295 -25.53 11.50 -16.53
C TYR A 295 -24.74 10.72 -17.58
N LEU A 296 -24.87 11.15 -18.82
CA LEU A 296 -24.02 10.81 -19.97
C LEU A 296 -23.40 12.12 -20.49
N CYS A 297 -22.07 12.19 -20.59
CA CYS A 297 -21.37 13.31 -21.20
C CYS A 297 -20.66 12.82 -22.46
N LEU A 298 -20.82 13.54 -23.56
CA LEU A 298 -20.19 13.28 -24.85
C LEU A 298 -19.07 14.30 -25.03
N LEU A 299 -17.82 13.84 -24.94
CA LEU A 299 -16.65 14.69 -24.95
C LEU A 299 -15.94 14.60 -26.30
N GLY A 300 -15.49 15.74 -26.83
CA GLY A 300 -14.56 15.76 -27.94
C GLY A 300 -13.17 15.34 -27.47
N ASP A 301 -12.45 14.60 -28.31
CA ASP A 301 -11.08 14.14 -28.02
C ASP A 301 -10.17 14.34 -29.24
N SER A 302 -8.88 14.14 -29.07
CA SER A 302 -7.87 14.24 -30.13
C SER A 302 -6.94 13.04 -30.15
N THR A 303 -6.03 13.01 -31.11
CA THR A 303 -4.89 12.07 -31.13
C THR A 303 -3.61 12.90 -31.06
N PRO A 304 -2.84 12.86 -29.96
CA PRO A 304 -3.04 12.08 -28.73
C PRO A 304 -4.26 12.53 -27.90
N THR A 305 -4.79 11.62 -27.07
CA THR A 305 -6.00 11.88 -26.27
C THR A 305 -5.74 12.97 -25.23
N VAL A 306 -6.69 13.90 -25.09
CA VAL A 306 -6.67 14.89 -24.00
C VAL A 306 -7.15 14.29 -22.68
N PHE A 307 -7.75 13.10 -22.72
CA PHE A 307 -8.26 12.37 -21.56
C PHE A 307 -7.49 11.06 -21.37
N PRO A 308 -6.27 11.09 -20.79
CA PRO A 308 -5.43 9.91 -20.69
C PRO A 308 -6.02 8.81 -19.79
N THR A 309 -6.91 9.14 -18.84
CA THR A 309 -7.47 8.18 -17.88
C THR A 309 -8.94 8.45 -17.59
N VAL A 310 -9.69 7.45 -17.14
CA VAL A 310 -11.08 7.66 -16.65
C VAL A 310 -11.15 8.67 -15.49
N ALA A 311 -10.10 8.78 -14.66
CA ALA A 311 -10.05 9.80 -13.61
C ALA A 311 -10.00 11.23 -14.16
N SER A 312 -9.27 11.46 -15.27
CA SER A 312 -9.25 12.76 -15.95
C SER A 312 -10.62 13.10 -16.56
N VAL A 313 -11.30 12.11 -17.12
CA VAL A 313 -12.67 12.23 -17.64
C VAL A 313 -13.64 12.57 -16.52
N GLU A 314 -13.57 11.83 -15.41
CA GLU A 314 -14.44 12.03 -14.26
C GLU A 314 -14.26 13.42 -13.64
N SER A 315 -13.02 13.90 -13.54
CA SER A 315 -12.72 15.27 -13.09
C SER A 315 -13.38 16.30 -14.01
N TYR A 316 -13.28 16.11 -15.32
CA TYR A 316 -13.92 17.01 -16.28
C TYR A 316 -15.45 16.96 -16.20
N MET A 317 -16.05 15.78 -16.05
CA MET A 317 -17.49 15.62 -15.85
C MET A 317 -18.01 16.40 -14.63
N ASN A 318 -17.22 16.49 -13.55
CA ASN A 318 -17.59 17.29 -12.38
C ASN A 318 -17.75 18.78 -12.70
N THR A 319 -17.11 19.27 -13.77
CA THR A 319 -17.31 20.64 -14.26
C THR A 319 -18.50 20.73 -15.22
N LEU A 320 -18.78 19.69 -16.00
CA LEU A 320 -19.83 19.71 -17.02
C LEU A 320 -21.25 19.51 -16.46
N ILE A 321 -21.40 18.63 -15.45
CA ILE A 321 -22.69 18.30 -14.86
C ILE A 321 -23.35 19.54 -14.23
N PRO A 322 -22.68 20.33 -13.36
CA PRO A 322 -23.28 21.56 -12.82
C PRO A 322 -23.62 22.60 -13.89
N ASN A 323 -22.87 22.60 -15.00
CA ASN A 323 -23.10 23.48 -16.15
C ASN A 323 -24.15 22.94 -17.14
N LYS A 324 -24.81 21.82 -16.82
CA LYS A 324 -25.90 21.22 -17.62
C LYS A 324 -25.48 20.80 -19.04
N ILE A 325 -24.18 20.61 -19.28
CA ILE A 325 -23.67 20.26 -20.61
C ILE A 325 -23.96 18.78 -20.92
N CYS A 326 -24.08 17.95 -19.88
CA CYS A 326 -24.34 16.52 -20.01
C CYS A 326 -25.83 16.22 -20.26
N TYR A 327 -26.09 14.94 -20.51
CA TYR A 327 -27.39 14.40 -20.90
C TYR A 327 -27.92 13.48 -19.82
N THR A 328 -29.23 13.49 -19.63
CA THR A 328 -29.96 12.52 -18.80
C THR A 328 -30.86 11.69 -19.69
N GLN A 329 -31.20 10.48 -19.25
CA GLN A 329 -32.14 9.65 -19.97
C GLN A 329 -33.51 10.36 -20.08
N ASN A 330 -34.08 10.41 -21.29
CA ASN A 330 -35.32 11.10 -21.62
C ASN A 330 -36.56 10.28 -21.28
#